data_AF-A0A259P1Q1-F1
#
_entry.id   AF-A0A259P1Q1-F1
#
_cell.length_a   1.000
_cell.length_b   1.000
_cell.length_c   1.000
_cell.angle_alpha   90.00
_cell.angle_beta   90.00
_cell.angle_gamma   90.00
#
_symmetry.space_group_name_H-M   'P 1'
#
loop_
_entity.id
_entity.type
_entity.pdbx_description
1 polymer ?
#
loop_
_entity_poly.entity_id
_entity_poly.type
_entity_poly.pdbx_seq_one_letter_code
_entity_poly.pdbx_strand_id
1 'polypeptide(L)' 'MLIKLRQTEIEEALQQYIVSQGINLTGKKVKIDFTASRSSDGLTADVDISNDNGLTSGEVAPRAEHVHQAEEIPAPESK' A
#
# COMPACT_ATOMS: atom_id res chain seq x y z
N MET A 1 20.66 13.68 30.29
CA MET A 1 20.91 13.01 28.99
C MET A 1 19.65 13.17 28.15
N LEU A 2 19.76 13.60 26.89
CA LEU A 2 18.62 13.80 25.99
C LEU A 2 18.83 12.93 24.74
N ILE A 3 17.95 11.96 24.54
CA ILE A 3 17.93 11.13 23.33
C ILE A 3 16.83 11.69 22.42
N LYS A 4 17.16 11.93 21.16
CA LYS A 4 16.19 12.33 20.13
C LYS A 4 15.92 11.12 19.24
N LEU A 5 14.64 10.79 19.07
CA LEU A 5 14.19 9.74 18.16
C LEU A 5 13.48 10.39 16.97
N ARG A 6 13.75 9.90 15.77
CA ARG A 6 12.98 10.24 14.56
C ARG A 6 11.69 9.43 14.54
N GLN A 7 10.69 9.95 13.84
CA GLN A 7 9.39 9.27 13.69
C GLN A 7 9.55 7.82 13.23
N THR A 8 10.37 7.59 12.19
CA THR A 8 10.65 6.24 11.66
C THR A 8 11.22 5.30 12.72
N GLU A 9 12.11 5.78 13.60
CA GLU A 9 12.70 4.97 14.67
C GLU A 9 11.65 4.60 15.72
N ILE A 10 10.68 5.48 15.97
CA ILE A 10 9.56 5.22 16.86
C ILE A 10 8.59 4.21 16.23
N GLU A 11 8.31 4.34 14.93
CA GLU A 11 7.47 3.41 14.18
C GLU A 11 8.07 2.00 14.17
N GLU A 12 9.37 1.87 13.89
CA GLU A 12 10.09 0.59 13.95
C GLU A 12 10.05 -0.02 15.36
N ALA A 13 10.30 0.79 16.39
CA ALA A 13 10.23 0.31 17.77
C ALA A 13 8.82 -0.16 18.17
N LEU A 14 7.77 0.53 17.73
CA LEU A 14 6.38 0.13 17.96
C LEU A 14 6.04 -1.17 17.23
N GLN A 15 6.48 -1.35 15.97
CA GLN A 15 6.30 -2.60 15.24
C GLN A 15 6.99 -3.78 15.95
N GLN A 16 8.23 -3.58 16.42
CA GLN A 16 8.94 -4.60 17.19
C GLN A 16 8.22 -4.93 18.50
N TYR A 17 7.69 -3.92 19.19
CA TYR A 17 6.89 -4.12 20.40
C TYR A 17 5.63 -4.95 20.11
N ILE A 18 4.89 -4.65 19.04
CA ILE A 18 3.68 -5.39 18.62
C ILE A 18 4.02 -6.86 18.35
N VAL A 19 5.12 -7.12 17.63
CA VAL A 19 5.59 -8.50 17.38
C VAL A 19 5.98 -9.20 18.68
N SER A 20 6.63 -8.49 19.61
CA SER A 20 6.97 -9.00 20.94
C SER A 20 5.73 -9.35 21.78
N GLN A 21 4.57 -8.76 21.51
CA GLN A 21 3.30 -9.14 22.14
C GLN A 21 2.67 -10.40 21.50
N GLY A 22 3.31 -10.99 20.50
CA GLY A 22 2.82 -12.18 19.79
C GLY A 22 1.90 -11.87 18.60
N ILE A 23 1.79 -10.61 18.20
CA ILE A 23 0.96 -10.20 17.06
C ILE A 23 1.77 -10.38 15.78
N ASN A 24 1.29 -11.26 14.88
CA ASN A 24 1.91 -11.47 13.58
C ASN A 24 1.51 -10.35 12.59
N LEU A 25 2.50 -9.64 12.04
CA LEU A 25 2.32 -8.53 11.10
C LEU A 25 2.44 -8.95 9.62
N THR A 26 2.72 -10.22 9.32
CA THR A 26 2.85 -10.71 7.94
C THR A 26 1.54 -10.53 7.17
N GLY A 27 1.61 -9.86 6.01
CA GLY A 27 0.42 -9.56 5.19
C GLY A 27 -0.51 -8.52 5.83
N LYS A 28 -0.03 -7.75 6.82
CA LYS A 28 -0.77 -6.67 7.46
C LYS A 28 -0.08 -5.35 7.19
N LYS A 29 -0.89 -4.30 7.05
CA LYS A 29 -0.46 -2.92 7.00
C LYS A 29 -0.63 -2.31 8.38
N VAL A 30 0.45 -1.76 8.93
CA VAL A 30 0.42 -1.03 10.20
C VAL A 30 0.42 0.47 9.89
N LYS A 31 -0.57 1.19 10.43
CA LYS A 31 -0.65 2.65 10.37
C LYS A 31 -0.51 3.20 11.79
N ILE A 32 0.39 4.16 11.98
CA ILE A 32 0.65 4.78 13.28
C ILE A 32 0.45 6.28 13.16
N ASP A 33 -0.53 6.82 13.87
CA ASP A 33 -0.84 8.25 13.89
C ASP A 33 -0.43 8.85 15.25
N PHE A 34 0.56 9.74 15.23
CA PHE A 34 1.05 10.42 16.42
C PHE A 34 0.29 11.72 16.66
N THR A 35 -0.30 11.85 17.85
CA THR A 35 -0.95 13.07 18.30
C THR A 35 -0.14 13.66 19.45
N ALA A 36 0.51 14.80 19.21
CA ALA A 36 1.15 15.58 20.27
C ALA A 36 0.08 16.44 20.95
N SER A 37 -0.17 16.18 22.23
CA SER A 37 -1.09 16.97 23.05
C SER A 37 -0.30 17.83 24.03
N ARG A 38 -0.75 19.07 24.23
CA ARG A 38 -0.19 19.96 25.27
C ARG A 38 -0.72 19.64 26.66
N SER A 39 -1.67 18.71 26.76
CA SER A 39 -2.17 18.17 28.02
C SER A 39 -1.23 17.10 28.60
N SER A 40 -1.50 16.66 29.82
CA SER A 40 -0.72 15.72 30.65
C SER A 40 -0.08 14.53 29.94
N ASP A 41 -0.71 14.02 28.89
CA ASP A 41 -0.30 12.79 28.20
C ASP A 41 0.83 12.98 27.18
N GLY A 42 1.21 14.23 26.85
CA GLY A 42 2.37 14.56 26.01
C GLY A 42 2.26 14.09 24.55
N LEU A 43 2.47 12.80 24.29
CA LEU A 43 2.44 12.18 22.96
C LEU A 43 1.62 10.89 23.00
N THR A 44 0.52 10.85 22.25
CA THR A 44 -0.29 9.65 22.05
C THR A 44 -0.03 9.08 20.67
N ALA A 45 -0.05 7.76 20.52
CA ALA A 45 0.02 7.09 19.23
C ALA A 45 -1.18 6.16 19.07
N ASP A 46 -1.93 6.33 18.00
CA ASP A 46 -2.98 5.40 17.59
C ASP A 46 -2.38 4.40 16.59
N VAL A 47 -2.62 3.11 16.79
CA VAL A 47 -2.05 2.03 15.97
C VAL A 47 -3.19 1.23 15.36
N ASP A 48 -3.34 1.34 14.04
CA ASP A 48 -4.25 0.52 13.26
C ASP A 48 -3.48 -0.60 12.55
N ILE A 49 -3.98 -1.83 12.69
CA ILE A 49 -3.41 -3.02 12.03
C ILE A 49 -4.49 -3.62 11.14
N SER A 50 -4.41 -3.29 9.86
CA SER A 50 -5.35 -3.75 8.84
C SER A 50 -4.72 -4.85 7.98
N ASN A 51 -5.55 -5.73 7.40
CA ASN A 51 -5.04 -6.68 6.40
C ASN A 51 -4.60 -5.91 5.14
N ASP A 52 -3.49 -6.34 4.54
CA ASP A 52 -3.06 -5.85 3.24
C ASP A 52 -3.96 -6.48 2.17
N ASN A 53 -5.15 -5.91 1.99
CA ASN A 53 -5.99 -6.21 0.84
C ASN A 53 -5.33 -5.51 -0.34
N GLY A 54 -4.38 -6.20 -0.99
CA GLY A 54 -3.61 -5.76 -2.17
C GLY A 54 -4.46 -5.41 -3.40
N LEU A 55 -5.43 -4.50 -3.25
CA LEU A 55 -6.05 -3.78 -4.34
C LEU A 55 -5.11 -2.66 -4.76
N THR A 56 -4.00 -3.05 -5.39
CA THR A 56 -3.31 -2.16 -6.33
C THR A 56 -4.24 -1.95 -7.52
N SER A 57 -5.23 -1.08 -7.36
CA SER A 57 -6.05 -0.58 -8.47
C SER A 57 -5.14 0.31 -9.31
N GLY A 58 -4.44 -0.27 -10.29
CA GLY A 58 -3.55 0.50 -11.14
C GLY A 58 -2.58 -0.25 -12.05
N GLU A 59 -2.86 -1.49 -12.47
CA GLU A 59 -2.24 -2.00 -13.69
C GLU A 59 -3.25 -1.86 -14.83
N VAL A 60 -3.31 -0.66 -15.43
CA VAL A 60 -3.92 -0.50 -16.75
C VAL A 60 -2.93 -1.07 -17.77
N ALA A 61 -3.16 -2.32 -18.18
CA ALA A 61 -2.51 -2.87 -19.36
C ALA A 61 -2.69 -1.88 -20.53
N PRO A 62 -1.64 -1.58 -21.31
CA PRO A 62 -1.81 -0.72 -22.48
C PRO A 62 -2.81 -1.39 -23.43
N ARG A 63 -3.95 -0.72 -23.67
CA ARG A 63 -4.93 -1.13 -24.69
C ARG A 63 -4.20 -1.14 -26.03
N ALA A 64 -3.94 -2.33 -26.57
CA ALA A 64 -3.63 -2.47 -27.99
C ALA A 64 -4.86 -1.98 -28.77
N GLU A 65 -4.71 -0.83 -29.43
CA GLU A 65 -5.70 -0.25 -30.32
C GLU A 65 -5.87 -1.19 -31.53
N HIS A 66 -6.84 -2.12 -31.45
CA HIS A 66 -7.33 -2.86 -32.61
C HIS A 66 -8.14 -1.89 -33.47
N VAL A 67 -7.48 -1.25 -34.44
CA VAL A 67 -8.16 -0.59 -35.56
C VAL A 67 -8.55 -1.68 -36.55
N HIS A 68 -9.80 -2.13 -36.47
CA HIS A 68 -10.47 -2.79 -37.58
C HIS A 68 -10.90 -1.71 -38.57
N GLN A 69 -10.45 -1.77 -39.82
CA GLN A 69 -11.24 -1.19 -40.90
C GLN A 69 -11.03 -1.89 -42.24
N ALA A 70 -12.19 -2.16 -42.86
CA ALA A 70 -12.45 -2.39 -44.27
C ALA A 70 -12.10 -3.77 -44.87
N GLU A 71 -13.12 -4.61 -44.84
CA GLU A 71 -13.46 -5.59 -45.87
C GLU A 71 -13.34 -4.98 -47.29
N GLU A 72 -12.45 -5.51 -48.11
CA GLU A 72 -12.53 -5.41 -49.58
C GLU A 72 -12.17 -6.78 -50.17
N ILE A 73 -13.17 -7.42 -50.76
CA ILE A 73 -13.09 -8.70 -51.45
C ILE A 73 -12.83 -8.44 -52.93
N PRO A 74 -11.75 -8.97 -53.52
CA PRO A 74 -11.76 -9.32 -54.94
C PRO A 74 -11.72 -10.84 -55.16
N ALA A 75 -12.54 -11.25 -56.14
CA ALA A 75 -13.00 -12.57 -56.55
C ALA A 75 -11.90 -13.61 -56.96
N PRO A 76 -12.25 -14.92 -56.99
CA PRO A 76 -11.30 -16.04 -57.01
C PRO A 76 -10.58 -16.28 -58.36
N GLU A 77 -9.36 -16.82 -58.25
CA GLU A 77 -8.52 -17.28 -59.36
C GLU A 77 -9.22 -18.35 -60.21
N SER A 78 -9.21 -18.16 -61.54
CA SER A 78 -9.55 -19.19 -62.52
C SER A 78 -8.32 -20.03 -62.86
N LYS A 79 -8.55 -21.34 -62.95
CA LYS A 79 -7.63 -22.40 -63.36
C LYS A 79 -7.22 -22.29 -64.82
#